data_AF-A0A9X2XPC0-F1
#
_entry.id   AF-A0A9X2XPC0-F1
#
_cell.length_a   1.000
_cell.length_b   1.000
_cell.length_c   1.000
_cell.angle_alpha   90.00
_cell.angle_beta   90.00
_cell.angle_gamma   90.00
#
_symmetry.space_group_name_H-M   'P 1'
#
loop_
_entity.id
_entity.type
_entity.pdbx_description
1 polymer ?
#
loop_
_entity_poly.entity_id
_entity_poly.type
_entity_poly.pdbx_seq_one_letter_code
_entity_poly.pdbx_strand_id
1 'polypeptide(L)'
;MFFSILLSGLSPADEDRFFPYLCKDPLTAEEKKARRYVTVNIDDLFDMSDPTGSTYKAVTSTNGITPSSLANLFPAMMKFNHNFDGSWLGGNFQQKLGNIMIMRMAEVYLIAAEATLHSNGDGATAAQYLNELRRRACRNIADFNPGTGMQLTSATMNDVFDEYARELCGEYSRWALLKRNKAFETRLQAYNKTAFTNFVAAKHYSRPIPFNFLNQINNADEFGTNGY
;
A
#
# COMPACT_ATOMS: atom_id res chain seq x y z
N MET A 1 1.23 -6.41 4.25
CA MET A 1 0.08 -6.85 3.45
C MET A 1 0.49 -6.85 1.99
N PHE A 2 0.42 -8.00 1.31
CA PHE A 2 -0.35 -7.94 0.06
C PHE A 2 -1.70 -7.39 0.52
N PHE A 3 -2.15 -6.26 -0.02
CA PHE A 3 -3.58 -6.02 -0.06
C PHE A 3 -4.11 -7.17 -0.92
N SER A 4 -4.32 -8.35 -0.32
CA SER A 4 -5.35 -9.24 -0.83
C SER A 4 -6.59 -8.42 -0.56
N ILE A 5 -7.00 -7.70 -1.59
CA ILE A 5 -8.32 -7.14 -1.61
C ILE A 5 -9.20 -8.33 -1.26
N LEU A 6 -9.98 -8.23 -0.19
CA LEU A 6 -11.16 -9.06 -0.01
C LEU A 6 -12.14 -8.64 -1.12
N LEU A 7 -11.78 -8.84 -2.39
CA LEU A 7 -12.71 -8.85 -3.50
C LEU A 7 -13.31 -10.24 -3.48
N SER A 8 -14.37 -10.32 -2.68
CA SER A 8 -15.59 -11.13 -2.87
C SER A 8 -15.39 -12.58 -3.29
N GLY A 9 -15.77 -13.50 -2.39
CA GLY A 9 -16.12 -14.88 -2.74
C GLY A 9 -15.85 -15.88 -1.61
N LEU A 10 -14.80 -15.66 -0.83
CA LEU A 10 -14.41 -16.58 0.24
C LEU A 10 -14.87 -16.08 1.60
N SER A 11 -15.46 -16.98 2.39
CA SER A 11 -15.72 -16.72 3.79
C SER A 11 -14.38 -16.49 4.50
N PRO A 12 -14.25 -15.47 5.37
CA PRO A 12 -13.01 -15.28 6.13
C PRO A 12 -12.58 -16.54 6.90
N ALA A 13 -13.50 -17.45 7.25
CA ALA A 13 -13.19 -18.65 8.04
C ALA A 13 -12.22 -19.64 7.35
N ASP A 14 -12.12 -19.59 6.02
CA ASP A 14 -11.29 -20.52 5.23
C ASP A 14 -9.94 -19.91 4.76
N GLU A 15 -9.60 -18.71 5.22
CA GLU A 15 -8.33 -18.05 4.87
C GLU A 15 -7.16 -18.60 5.72
N ASP A 16 -6.03 -18.91 5.08
CA ASP A 16 -4.86 -19.57 5.67
C ASP A 16 -3.54 -18.85 5.33
N ARG A 17 -3.58 -17.76 4.55
CA ARG A 17 -2.39 -16.98 4.17
C ARG A 17 -1.96 -15.95 5.22
N PHE A 18 -2.76 -15.72 6.26
CA PHE A 18 -2.47 -14.74 7.30
C PHE A 18 -2.16 -15.43 8.63
N PHE A 19 -1.08 -14.99 9.28
CA PHE A 19 -0.73 -15.47 10.62
C PHE A 19 -1.64 -14.81 11.69
N PRO A 20 -1.80 -13.47 11.67
CA PRO A 20 -2.95 -12.81 12.28
C PRO A 20 -3.77 -11.97 11.27
N TYR A 21 -5.09 -11.93 11.45
CA TYR A 21 -6.02 -11.10 10.70
C TYR A 21 -6.44 -9.87 11.53
N LEU A 22 -6.14 -8.69 11.00
CA LEU A 22 -6.63 -7.42 11.54
C LEU A 22 -7.91 -7.04 10.80
N CYS A 23 -9.06 -7.26 11.43
CA CYS A 23 -10.35 -6.95 10.81
C CYS A 23 -10.66 -5.47 10.94
N LYS A 24 -11.03 -4.87 9.80
CA LYS A 24 -11.47 -3.48 9.72
C LYS A 24 -12.92 -3.34 10.17
N ASP A 25 -13.78 -4.25 9.71
CA ASP A 25 -15.15 -4.34 10.16
C ASP A 25 -15.17 -5.15 11.47
N PRO A 26 -15.65 -4.58 12.59
CA PRO A 26 -15.56 -5.24 13.90
C PRO A 26 -16.27 -6.59 13.93
N LEU A 27 -15.59 -7.59 14.50
CA LEU A 27 -16.13 -8.93 14.70
C LEU A 27 -16.41 -9.18 16.19
N THR A 28 -17.47 -9.95 16.45
CA THR A 28 -17.83 -10.47 17.77
C THR A 28 -16.84 -11.54 18.25
N ALA A 29 -16.89 -11.88 19.54
CA ALA A 29 -16.02 -12.91 20.11
C ALA A 29 -16.29 -14.29 19.49
N GLU A 30 -17.55 -14.58 19.21
CA GLU A 30 -18.04 -15.82 18.58
C GLU A 30 -17.52 -15.94 17.15
N GLU A 31 -17.59 -14.85 16.37
CA GLU A 31 -17.07 -14.81 15.01
C GLU A 31 -15.54 -14.92 14.98
N LYS A 32 -14.84 -14.28 15.92
CA LYS A 32 -13.39 -14.43 16.07
C LYS A 32 -13.02 -15.88 16.38
N LYS A 33 -13.76 -16.55 17.27
CA LYS A 33 -13.53 -17.96 17.67
C LYS A 33 -13.77 -18.95 16.53
N ALA A 34 -14.66 -18.63 15.59
CA ALA A 34 -14.94 -19.48 14.43
C ALA A 34 -13.82 -19.49 13.38
N ARG A 35 -12.84 -18.58 13.47
CA ARG A 35 -11.74 -18.46 12.50
C ARG A 35 -10.54 -19.30 12.93
N ARG A 36 -9.81 -19.82 11.94
CA ARG A 36 -8.63 -20.68 12.14
C ARG A 36 -7.37 -19.93 12.56
N TYR A 37 -7.39 -18.60 12.50
CA TYR A 37 -6.24 -17.72 12.73
C TYR A 37 -6.58 -16.64 13.77
N VAL A 38 -5.55 -16.06 14.37
CA VAL A 38 -5.68 -14.99 15.36
C VAL A 38 -6.38 -13.80 14.71
N THR A 39 -7.51 -13.37 15.27
CA THR A 39 -8.30 -12.26 14.73
C THR A 39 -8.45 -11.15 15.76
N VAL A 40 -8.08 -9.93 15.38
CA VAL A 40 -8.14 -8.74 16.24
C VAL A 40 -8.90 -7.64 15.49
N ASN A 41 -9.82 -6.92 16.15
CA ASN A 41 -10.42 -5.73 15.54
C ASN A 41 -9.35 -4.65 15.52
N ILE A 42 -9.11 -4.04 14.36
CA ILE A 42 -8.03 -3.07 14.22
C ILE A 42 -8.18 -1.90 15.21
N ASP A 43 -9.41 -1.47 15.45
CA ASP A 43 -9.74 -0.37 16.37
C ASP A 43 -9.40 -0.70 17.83
N ASP A 44 -9.32 -1.98 18.21
CA ASP A 44 -8.92 -2.39 19.56
C ASP A 44 -7.46 -1.98 19.86
N LEU A 45 -6.65 -1.77 18.82
CA LEU A 45 -5.24 -1.44 18.89
C LEU A 45 -4.96 0.08 18.97
N PHE A 46 -5.93 0.92 18.62
CA PHE A 46 -5.78 2.38 18.57
C PHE A 46 -6.49 3.08 19.73
N ASP A 47 -5.93 4.17 20.20
CA ASP A 47 -6.53 4.99 21.25
C ASP A 47 -7.78 5.69 20.71
N MET A 48 -8.95 5.27 21.18
CA MET A 48 -10.23 5.84 20.75
C MET A 48 -10.42 7.30 21.21
N SER A 49 -9.63 7.76 22.19
CA SER A 49 -9.67 9.16 22.62
C SER A 49 -8.92 10.10 21.69
N ASP A 50 -8.08 9.57 20.79
CA ASP A 50 -7.41 10.34 19.75
C ASP A 50 -8.38 10.61 18.59
N PRO A 51 -8.81 11.87 18.38
CA PRO A 51 -9.74 12.22 17.31
C PRO A 51 -9.16 12.01 15.90
N THR A 52 -7.83 11.82 15.78
CA THR A 52 -7.17 11.52 14.51
C THR A 52 -7.16 10.02 14.20
N GLY A 53 -7.46 9.16 15.18
CA GLY A 53 -7.40 7.69 15.07
C GLY A 53 -6.02 7.14 14.72
N SER A 54 -4.95 7.92 14.96
CA SER A 54 -3.58 7.59 14.52
C SER A 54 -2.68 7.10 15.66
N THR A 55 -3.11 7.30 16.91
CA THR A 55 -2.35 6.91 18.09
C THR A 55 -2.59 5.45 18.46
N TYR A 56 -1.52 4.66 18.49
CA TYR A 56 -1.56 3.28 18.95
C TYR A 56 -1.63 3.24 20.49
N LYS A 57 -2.43 2.34 21.07
CA LYS A 57 -2.53 2.23 22.53
C LYS A 57 -1.17 1.86 23.13
N ALA A 58 -0.76 2.58 24.17
CA ALA A 58 0.39 2.16 24.98
C ALA A 58 0.09 0.79 25.61
N VAL A 59 0.99 -0.17 25.48
CA VAL A 59 0.82 -1.50 26.07
C VAL A 59 1.21 -1.44 27.54
N THR A 60 0.21 -1.30 28.42
CA THR A 60 0.40 -1.30 29.88
C THR A 60 0.25 -2.70 30.48
N SER A 61 -0.46 -3.60 29.78
CA SER A 61 -0.59 -5.02 30.12
C SER A 61 -0.95 -5.85 28.86
N THR A 62 -2.22 -6.24 28.71
CA THR A 62 -2.77 -6.95 27.55
C THR A 62 -3.63 -6.07 26.67
N ASN A 63 -4.01 -4.87 27.13
CA ASN A 63 -5.07 -4.05 26.53
C ASN A 63 -6.37 -4.85 26.27
N GLY A 64 -6.65 -5.87 27.10
CA GLY A 64 -7.79 -6.77 26.94
C GLY A 64 -7.59 -7.90 25.90
N ILE A 65 -6.40 -7.99 25.28
CA ILE A 65 -6.08 -8.97 24.23
C ILE A 65 -5.17 -10.07 24.80
N THR A 66 -5.56 -11.32 24.62
CA THR A 66 -4.80 -12.48 25.11
C THR A 66 -4.32 -13.32 23.92
N PRO A 67 -3.01 -13.64 23.81
CA PRO A 67 -1.89 -13.24 24.69
C PRO A 67 -1.48 -11.76 24.53
N SER A 68 -0.81 -11.19 25.56
CA SER A 68 -0.41 -9.77 25.60
C SER A 68 0.46 -9.31 24.42
N SER A 69 1.20 -10.22 23.80
CA SER A 69 2.01 -9.95 22.61
C SER A 69 1.18 -9.46 21.41
N LEU A 70 -0.11 -9.78 21.35
CA LEU A 70 -1.02 -9.33 20.30
C LEU A 70 -1.37 -7.83 20.41
N ALA A 71 -1.21 -7.24 21.60
CA ALA A 71 -1.44 -5.82 21.80
C ALA A 71 -0.39 -4.93 21.12
N ASN A 72 0.68 -5.51 20.57
CA ASN A 72 1.72 -4.82 19.78
C ASN A 72 1.64 -5.17 18.29
N LEU A 73 0.57 -5.82 17.83
CA LEU A 73 0.45 -6.21 16.44
C LEU A 73 0.24 -4.99 15.54
N PHE A 74 1.03 -4.89 14.48
CA PHE A 74 0.86 -3.86 13.45
C PHE A 74 0.88 -4.49 12.06
N PRO A 75 0.19 -3.90 11.07
CA PRO A 75 0.30 -4.34 9.69
C PRO A 75 1.76 -4.23 9.20
N ALA A 76 2.40 -5.36 8.96
CA ALA A 76 3.73 -5.42 8.35
C ALA A 76 3.65 -5.85 6.88
N MET A 77 4.59 -5.39 6.06
CA MET A 77 4.66 -5.74 4.65
C MET A 77 5.44 -7.04 4.43
N MET A 78 4.74 -8.12 4.07
CA MET A 78 5.35 -9.42 3.79
C MET A 78 6.29 -9.42 2.58
N LYS A 79 6.14 -8.48 1.64
CA LYS A 79 6.93 -8.40 0.41
C LYS A 79 8.44 -8.37 0.65
N PHE A 80 8.88 -7.71 1.72
CA PHE A 80 10.29 -7.64 2.12
C PHE A 80 10.60 -8.52 3.33
N ASN A 81 9.70 -9.44 3.67
CA ASN A 81 9.90 -10.40 4.74
C ASN A 81 10.68 -11.61 4.18
N HIS A 82 11.95 -11.40 3.85
CA HIS A 82 12.84 -12.46 3.35
C HIS A 82 12.98 -13.56 4.41
N ASN A 83 12.52 -14.77 4.10
CA ASN A 83 12.47 -15.91 5.02
C ASN A 83 13.26 -17.10 4.42
N PHE A 84 14.58 -16.94 4.29
CA PHE A 84 15.50 -18.00 3.89
C PHE A 84 16.59 -18.19 4.94
N ASP A 85 17.23 -19.35 4.96
CA ASP A 85 18.31 -19.65 5.92
C ASP A 85 19.52 -18.72 5.71
N GLY A 86 20.02 -18.11 6.79
CA GLY A 86 21.04 -17.06 6.72
C GLY A 86 20.53 -15.66 6.31
N SER A 87 19.22 -15.46 6.14
CA SER A 87 18.66 -14.12 5.86
C SER A 87 18.72 -13.16 7.05
N TRP A 88 18.95 -13.67 8.26
CA TRP A 88 18.92 -12.88 9.49
C TRP A 88 20.34 -12.60 9.98
N LEU A 89 20.62 -11.34 10.30
CA LEU A 89 21.87 -10.92 10.92
C LEU A 89 21.61 -10.24 12.27
N GLY A 90 22.58 -10.38 13.18
CA GLY A 90 22.51 -9.80 14.52
C GLY A 90 21.53 -10.52 15.47
N GLY A 91 21.42 -10.01 16.70
CA GLY A 91 20.42 -10.46 17.66
C GLY A 91 19.04 -9.84 17.38
N ASN A 92 17.98 -10.47 17.89
CA ASN A 92 16.60 -9.92 17.88
C ASN A 92 16.01 -9.58 16.51
N PHE A 93 16.43 -10.26 15.42
CA PHE A 93 15.79 -10.13 14.10
C PHE A 93 15.77 -8.71 13.53
N GLN A 94 16.72 -7.85 13.92
CA GLN A 94 16.73 -6.43 13.53
C GLN A 94 17.21 -6.18 12.10
N GLN A 95 18.00 -7.10 11.54
CA GLN A 95 18.58 -6.96 10.21
C GLN A 95 18.23 -8.16 9.34
N LYS A 96 17.83 -7.86 8.10
CA LYS A 96 17.58 -8.85 7.06
C LYS A 96 18.46 -8.60 5.86
N LEU A 97 19.06 -9.67 5.34
CA LEU A 97 19.63 -9.72 4.01
C LEU A 97 18.55 -10.09 3.01
N GLY A 98 18.51 -9.35 1.90
CA GLY A 98 17.55 -9.58 0.83
C GLY A 98 17.88 -8.75 -0.39
N ASN A 99 17.52 -9.28 -1.55
CA ASN A 99 17.62 -8.52 -2.80
C ASN A 99 16.50 -7.50 -2.85
N ILE A 100 16.83 -6.29 -3.29
CA ILE A 100 15.86 -5.22 -3.54
C ILE A 100 15.63 -5.13 -5.04
N MET A 101 14.36 -5.14 -5.43
CA MET A 101 13.94 -5.11 -6.82
C MET A 101 13.94 -3.67 -7.31
N ILE A 102 14.65 -3.42 -8.41
CA ILE A 102 14.67 -2.11 -9.08
C ILE A 102 13.58 -2.03 -10.15
N MET A 103 13.33 -3.13 -10.86
CA MET A 103 12.26 -3.25 -11.86
C MET A 103 11.71 -4.67 -11.88
N ARG A 104 10.43 -4.83 -12.23
CA ARG A 104 9.77 -6.15 -12.36
C ARG A 104 8.86 -6.18 -13.58
N MET A 105 8.57 -7.38 -14.08
CA MET A 105 7.63 -7.55 -15.20
C MET A 105 6.23 -6.95 -14.89
N ALA A 106 5.82 -6.98 -13.63
CA ALA A 106 4.56 -6.38 -13.20
C ALA A 106 4.49 -4.87 -13.51
N GLU A 107 5.59 -4.14 -13.33
CA GLU A 107 5.67 -2.71 -13.63
C GLU A 107 5.54 -2.45 -15.13
N VAL A 108 6.06 -3.35 -15.99
CA VAL A 108 5.92 -3.22 -17.45
C VAL A 108 4.45 -3.26 -17.88
N TYR A 109 3.64 -4.15 -17.31
CA TYR A 109 2.19 -4.18 -17.57
C TYR A 109 1.49 -2.90 -17.09
N LEU A 110 1.90 -2.37 -15.92
CA LEU A 110 1.34 -1.13 -15.39
C LEU A 110 1.70 0.10 -16.26
N ILE A 111 2.94 0.17 -16.74
CA ILE A 111 3.39 1.20 -17.68
C ILE A 111 2.64 1.09 -19.00
N ALA A 112 2.42 -0.12 -19.52
CA ALA A 112 1.64 -0.34 -20.74
C ALA A 112 0.19 0.16 -20.57
N ALA A 113 -0.49 -0.21 -19.48
CA ALA A 113 -1.84 0.26 -19.19
C ALA A 113 -1.93 1.79 -19.09
N GLU A 114 -0.98 2.42 -18.39
CA GLU A 114 -0.87 3.87 -18.28
C GLU A 114 -0.67 4.53 -19.65
N ALA A 115 0.27 4.02 -20.44
CA ALA A 115 0.59 4.56 -21.77
C ALA A 115 -0.59 4.44 -22.74
N THR A 116 -1.32 3.32 -22.72
CA THR A 116 -2.54 3.13 -23.51
C THR A 116 -3.57 4.21 -23.19
N LEU A 117 -3.85 4.45 -21.91
CA LEU A 117 -4.81 5.47 -21.50
C LEU A 117 -4.39 6.88 -21.89
N HIS A 118 -3.10 7.22 -21.82
CA HIS A 118 -2.60 8.51 -22.29
C HIS A 118 -2.63 8.67 -23.81
N SER A 119 -2.43 7.58 -24.55
CA SER A 119 -2.28 7.65 -26.02
C SER A 119 -3.62 7.83 -26.72
N ASN A 120 -4.64 7.06 -26.33
CA ASN A 120 -5.93 7.05 -27.02
C ASN A 120 -7.14 6.87 -26.08
N GLY A 121 -6.91 6.75 -24.77
CA GLY A 121 -7.99 6.52 -23.80
C GLY A 121 -8.66 5.15 -23.91
N ASP A 122 -8.03 4.18 -24.59
CA ASP A 122 -8.60 2.83 -24.76
C ASP A 122 -8.56 2.04 -23.44
N GLY A 123 -9.61 2.22 -22.64
CA GLY A 123 -9.78 1.55 -21.36
C GLY A 123 -9.92 0.03 -21.47
N ALA A 124 -10.42 -0.50 -22.59
CA ALA A 124 -10.57 -1.94 -22.78
C ALA A 124 -9.21 -2.61 -22.95
N THR A 125 -8.33 -2.04 -23.77
CA THR A 125 -6.95 -2.52 -23.92
C THR A 125 -6.15 -2.31 -22.63
N ALA A 126 -6.29 -1.17 -21.95
CA ALA A 126 -5.65 -0.94 -20.66
C ALA A 126 -6.08 -1.98 -19.60
N ALA A 127 -7.36 -2.35 -19.57
CA ALA A 127 -7.87 -3.39 -18.68
C ALA A 127 -7.22 -4.75 -18.94
N GLN A 128 -6.89 -5.10 -20.18
CA GLN A 128 -6.21 -6.37 -20.49
C GLN A 128 -4.86 -6.46 -19.78
N TYR A 129 -4.06 -5.39 -19.79
CA TYR A 129 -2.78 -5.36 -19.08
C TYR A 129 -2.93 -5.44 -17.56
N LEU A 130 -3.91 -4.73 -16.98
CA LEU A 130 -4.16 -4.81 -15.52
C LEU A 130 -4.69 -6.19 -15.11
N ASN A 131 -5.53 -6.80 -15.96
CA ASN A 131 -6.11 -8.11 -15.73
C ASN A 131 -5.06 -9.23 -15.64
N GLU A 132 -3.93 -9.11 -16.35
CA GLU A 132 -2.81 -10.04 -16.19
C GLU A 132 -2.27 -10.08 -14.76
N LEU A 133 -2.18 -8.90 -14.13
CA LEU A 133 -1.74 -8.78 -12.74
C LEU A 133 -2.81 -9.25 -11.77
N ARG A 134 -4.07 -8.82 -11.98
CA ARG A 134 -5.20 -9.19 -11.12
C ARG A 134 -5.46 -10.69 -11.15
N ARG A 135 -5.44 -11.32 -12.32
CA ARG A 135 -5.58 -12.77 -12.48
C ARG A 135 -4.47 -13.52 -11.73
N ARG A 136 -3.23 -13.05 -11.81
CA ARG A 136 -2.09 -13.63 -11.07
C ARG A 136 -2.21 -13.42 -9.55
N ALA A 137 -2.89 -12.36 -9.11
CA ALA A 137 -3.14 -12.08 -7.71
C ALA A 137 -4.34 -12.86 -7.14
N CYS A 138 -5.25 -13.37 -7.99
CA CYS A 138 -6.35 -14.22 -7.56
C CYS A 138 -5.84 -15.48 -6.88
N ARG A 139 -6.49 -15.86 -5.77
CA ARG A 139 -6.23 -17.12 -5.08
C ARG A 139 -6.76 -18.29 -5.89
N ASN A 140 -8.05 -18.24 -6.22
CA ASN A 140 -8.68 -19.20 -7.11
C ASN A 140 -8.96 -18.53 -8.45
N ILE A 141 -8.74 -19.25 -9.54
CA ILE A 141 -9.03 -18.73 -10.88
C ILE A 141 -10.51 -18.37 -11.05
N ALA A 142 -11.40 -19.06 -10.33
CA ALA A 142 -12.83 -18.76 -10.32
C ALA A 142 -13.14 -17.35 -9.78
N ASP A 143 -12.29 -16.79 -8.91
CA ASP A 143 -12.47 -15.43 -8.37
C ASP A 143 -12.09 -14.36 -9.40
N PHE A 144 -11.39 -14.73 -10.48
CA PHE A 144 -11.10 -13.82 -11.60
C PHE A 144 -12.32 -13.72 -12.51
N ASN A 145 -13.31 -12.94 -12.10
CA ASN A 145 -14.51 -12.69 -12.88
C ASN A 145 -15.03 -11.25 -12.67
N PRO A 146 -15.95 -10.75 -13.51
CA PRO A 146 -16.44 -9.38 -13.39
C PRO A 146 -17.34 -9.16 -12.16
N GLY A 147 -18.05 -10.22 -11.71
CA GLY A 147 -18.94 -10.16 -10.55
C GLY A 147 -18.20 -9.93 -9.24
N THR A 148 -16.93 -10.33 -9.16
CA THR A 148 -16.06 -10.05 -8.04
C THR A 148 -15.33 -8.70 -8.15
N GLY A 149 -15.45 -8.01 -9.29
CA GLY A 149 -14.66 -6.82 -9.60
C GLY A 149 -13.16 -7.07 -9.83
N MET A 150 -12.71 -8.34 -9.80
CA MET A 150 -11.32 -8.69 -10.08
C MET A 150 -11.01 -8.59 -11.58
N GLN A 151 -11.94 -8.99 -12.44
CA GLN A 151 -11.78 -8.85 -13.88
C GLN A 151 -12.38 -7.52 -14.37
N LEU A 152 -11.54 -6.64 -14.89
CA LEU A 152 -11.95 -5.38 -15.49
C LEU A 152 -12.39 -5.60 -16.95
N THR A 153 -13.51 -5.01 -17.34
CA THR A 153 -13.91 -4.90 -18.75
C THR A 153 -13.33 -3.65 -19.40
N SER A 154 -13.11 -2.59 -18.61
CA SER A 154 -12.44 -1.36 -18.99
C SER A 154 -11.73 -0.79 -17.76
N ALA A 155 -10.65 -0.05 -17.98
CA ALA A 155 -9.85 0.58 -16.95
C ALA A 155 -9.79 2.09 -17.16
N THR A 156 -9.73 2.81 -16.05
CA THR A 156 -9.48 4.25 -15.99
C THR A 156 -8.09 4.53 -15.43
N MET A 157 -7.65 5.80 -15.48
CA MET A 157 -6.38 6.19 -14.85
C MET A 157 -6.40 5.97 -13.34
N ASN A 158 -7.57 6.05 -12.70
CA ASN A 158 -7.70 5.71 -11.28
C ASN A 158 -7.49 4.22 -11.02
N ASP A 159 -7.96 3.34 -11.90
CA ASP A 159 -7.69 1.90 -11.80
C ASP A 159 -6.20 1.60 -11.92
N VAL A 160 -5.50 2.29 -12.83
CA VAL A 160 -4.04 2.21 -12.95
C VAL A 160 -3.37 2.66 -11.66
N PHE A 161 -3.75 3.82 -11.10
CA PHE A 161 -3.20 4.28 -9.83
C PHE A 161 -3.48 3.31 -8.69
N ASP A 162 -4.66 2.73 -8.61
CA ASP A 162 -4.99 1.74 -7.59
C ASP A 162 -4.15 0.48 -7.73
N GLU A 163 -3.95 0.00 -8.96
CA GLU A 163 -3.17 -1.20 -9.23
C GLU A 163 -1.68 -0.99 -8.94
N TYR A 164 -1.11 0.16 -9.31
CA TYR A 164 0.25 0.54 -8.90
C TYR A 164 0.41 0.53 -7.38
N ALA A 165 -0.58 1.05 -6.64
CA ALA A 165 -0.53 1.09 -5.19
C ALA A 165 -0.56 -0.32 -4.57
N ARG A 166 -1.33 -1.25 -5.16
CA ARG A 166 -1.47 -2.62 -4.67
C ARG A 166 -0.26 -3.49 -5.03
N GLU A 167 0.14 -3.48 -6.31
CA GLU A 167 1.20 -4.34 -6.83
C GLU A 167 2.60 -3.84 -6.46
N LEU A 168 2.86 -2.53 -6.50
CA LEU A 168 4.18 -1.93 -6.21
C LEU A 168 4.27 -1.28 -4.82
N CYS A 169 3.37 -1.64 -3.89
CA CYS A 169 3.46 -1.15 -2.51
C CYS A 169 4.85 -1.42 -1.93
N GLY A 170 5.48 -0.37 -1.38
CA GLY A 170 6.80 -0.43 -0.77
C GLY A 170 7.99 -0.36 -1.74
N GLU A 171 7.78 -0.32 -3.05
CA GLU A 171 8.85 -0.33 -4.07
C GLU A 171 9.22 1.08 -4.56
N TYR A 172 9.00 2.11 -3.74
CA TYR A 172 9.47 3.50 -3.95
C TYR A 172 9.02 4.22 -5.24
N SER A 173 8.11 3.65 -6.03
CA SER A 173 7.66 4.22 -7.32
C SER A 173 6.46 5.18 -7.22
N ARG A 174 5.72 5.15 -6.11
CA ARG A 174 4.42 5.84 -5.97
C ARG A 174 4.50 7.35 -6.18
N TRP A 175 5.51 8.00 -5.62
CA TRP A 175 5.66 9.45 -5.74
C TRP A 175 5.90 9.87 -7.19
N ALA A 176 6.75 9.14 -7.93
CA ALA A 176 7.06 9.45 -9.32
C ALA A 176 5.84 9.27 -10.24
N LEU A 177 5.04 8.22 -10.02
CA LEU A 177 3.77 7.99 -10.72
C LEU A 177 2.78 9.15 -10.54
N LEU A 178 2.52 9.55 -9.30
CA LEU A 178 1.58 10.63 -9.02
C LEU A 178 2.09 11.99 -9.51
N LYS A 179 3.41 12.22 -9.42
CA LYS A 179 4.06 13.42 -9.95
C LYS A 179 3.87 13.54 -11.46
N ARG A 180 4.22 12.50 -12.23
CA ARG A 180 4.18 12.56 -13.71
C ARG A 180 2.75 12.69 -14.25
N ASN A 181 1.77 12.17 -13.52
CA ASN A 181 0.36 12.25 -13.87
C ASN A 181 -0.40 13.42 -13.24
N LYS A 182 0.28 14.32 -12.51
CA LYS A 182 -0.35 15.45 -11.81
C LYS A 182 -1.54 15.06 -10.92
N ALA A 183 -1.37 13.98 -10.15
CA ALA A 183 -2.44 13.33 -9.42
C ALA A 183 -2.31 13.44 -7.89
N PHE A 184 -1.41 14.28 -7.34
CA PHE A 184 -1.27 14.38 -5.89
C PHE A 184 -2.54 14.91 -5.21
N GLU A 185 -3.17 15.93 -5.78
CA GLU A 185 -4.33 16.63 -5.23
C GLU A 185 -5.49 15.66 -4.99
N THR A 186 -5.86 14.91 -6.03
CA THR A 186 -6.98 13.96 -5.97
C THR A 186 -6.64 12.75 -5.10
N ARG A 187 -5.42 12.22 -5.22
CA ARG A 187 -5.02 10.98 -4.55
C ARG A 187 -4.67 11.18 -3.08
N LEU A 188 -4.04 12.30 -2.71
CA LEU A 188 -3.79 12.63 -1.31
C LEU A 188 -5.11 12.95 -0.59
N GLN A 189 -6.01 13.71 -1.21
CA GLN A 189 -7.31 14.01 -0.59
C GLN A 189 -8.10 12.74 -0.24
N ALA A 190 -8.11 11.77 -1.16
CA ALA A 190 -8.85 10.54 -0.99
C ALA A 190 -8.21 9.57 0.03
N TYR A 191 -6.88 9.47 0.05
CA TYR A 191 -6.19 8.37 0.76
C TYR A 191 -5.19 8.80 1.83
N ASN A 192 -4.80 10.08 1.91
CA ASN A 192 -3.86 10.59 2.90
C ASN A 192 -4.19 12.05 3.28
N LYS A 193 -5.24 12.20 4.10
CA LYS A 193 -5.76 13.51 4.54
C LYS A 193 -4.70 14.37 5.23
N THR A 194 -3.85 13.77 6.06
CA THR A 194 -2.78 14.47 6.78
C THR A 194 -1.76 15.09 5.83
N ALA A 195 -1.32 14.35 4.82
CA ALA A 195 -0.42 14.89 3.79
C ALA A 195 -1.13 15.92 2.91
N PHE A 196 -2.41 15.70 2.60
CA PHE A 196 -3.22 16.62 1.80
C PHE A 196 -3.33 18.00 2.44
N THR A 197 -3.58 18.08 3.76
CA THR A 197 -3.68 19.36 4.49
C THR A 197 -2.45 20.25 4.31
N ASN A 198 -1.27 19.65 4.16
CA ASN A 198 -0.01 20.37 3.99
C ASN A 198 0.45 20.41 2.52
N PHE A 199 -0.33 19.89 1.57
CA PHE A 199 0.09 19.81 0.18
C PHE A 199 -0.11 21.15 -0.55
N VAL A 200 0.97 21.69 -1.13
CA VAL A 200 0.94 22.92 -1.94
C VAL A 200 1.37 22.57 -3.36
N ALA A 201 0.43 22.58 -4.31
CA ALA A 201 0.66 22.17 -5.70
C ALA A 201 1.80 22.95 -6.38
N ALA A 202 1.92 24.25 -6.12
CA ALA A 202 3.01 25.07 -6.68
C ALA A 202 4.42 24.66 -6.21
N LYS A 203 4.52 23.89 -5.11
CA LYS A 203 5.78 23.61 -4.40
C LYS A 203 6.11 22.12 -4.36
N HIS A 204 5.17 21.28 -3.97
CA HIS A 204 5.41 19.88 -3.56
C HIS A 204 5.50 18.87 -4.70
N TYR A 205 5.39 19.31 -5.97
CA TYR A 205 5.76 18.47 -7.13
C TYR A 205 7.27 18.33 -7.30
N SER A 206 8.07 19.24 -6.75
CA SER A 206 9.53 19.18 -6.80
C SER A 206 10.11 19.22 -5.39
N ARG A 207 11.23 18.54 -5.22
CA ARG A 207 12.00 18.63 -3.98
C ARG A 207 12.79 19.94 -3.98
N PRO A 208 13.06 20.54 -2.81
CA PRO A 208 13.95 21.69 -2.73
C PRO A 208 15.34 21.29 -3.20
N ILE A 209 16.02 22.23 -3.86
CA ILE A 209 17.45 22.11 -4.08
C ILE A 209 18.12 22.33 -2.71
N PRO A 210 19.10 21.49 -2.30
CA PRO A 210 19.72 21.63 -0.99
C PRO A 210 20.31 23.03 -0.78
N PHE A 211 19.97 23.67 0.34
CA PHE A 211 20.45 25.03 0.66
C PHE A 211 21.99 25.14 0.64
N ASN A 212 22.68 24.13 1.17
CA ASN A 212 24.13 24.08 1.15
C ASN A 212 24.71 24.03 -0.27
N PHE A 213 24.00 23.41 -1.22
CA PHE A 213 24.42 23.40 -2.63
C PHE A 213 24.25 24.77 -3.26
N LEU A 214 23.10 25.43 -3.03
CA LEU A 214 22.84 26.79 -3.56
C LEU A 214 23.87 27.81 -3.06
N ASN A 215 24.29 27.73 -1.80
CA ASN A 215 25.31 28.65 -1.26
C ASN A 215 26.73 28.43 -1.80
N GLN A 216 26.98 27.33 -2.51
CA GLN A 216 28.31 26.99 -3.05
C GLN A 216 28.47 27.37 -4.52
N ILE A 217 27.39 27.70 -5.23
CA ILE A 217 27.40 28.00 -6.65
C ILE A 217 27.22 29.50 -6.91
N ASN A 218 27.88 30.01 -7.95
CA ASN A 218 27.84 31.43 -8.28
C ASN A 218 26.52 31.87 -8.95
N ASN A 219 25.72 30.94 -9.47
CA ASN A 219 24.47 31.18 -10.19
C ASN A 219 23.25 30.56 -9.47
N ALA A 220 23.22 30.61 -8.14
CA ALA A 220 22.14 30.04 -7.32
C ALA A 220 20.74 30.51 -7.75
N ASP A 221 20.62 31.78 -8.15
CA ASP A 221 19.37 32.40 -8.58
C ASP A 221 18.78 31.77 -9.87
N GLU A 222 19.61 31.17 -10.73
CA GLU A 222 19.14 30.47 -11.94
C GLU A 222 18.43 29.15 -11.61
N PHE A 223 18.79 28.52 -10.49
CA PHE A 223 18.21 27.25 -10.05
C PHE A 223 16.98 27.46 -9.15
N GLY A 224 17.03 28.46 -8.26
CA GLY A 224 15.96 28.79 -7.33
C GLY A 224 15.70 27.71 -6.25
N THR A 225 14.75 27.97 -5.36
CA THR A 225 14.45 27.06 -4.22
C THR A 225 13.27 26.11 -4.49
N ASN A 226 12.63 26.20 -5.67
CA ASN A 226 11.35 25.53 -5.97
C ASN A 226 10.20 25.95 -5.02
N GLY A 227 10.20 27.19 -4.53
CA GLY A 227 9.18 27.71 -3.61
C GLY A 227 9.36 27.28 -2.15
N TYR A 228 10.56 26.81 -1.80
CA TYR A 228 10.96 26.48 -0.43
C TYR A 228 11.70 27.62 0.25
#